data_AF-A0A2E2VBU8-F1
#
_entry.id   AF-A0A2E2VBU8-F1
#
_cell.length_a   1.000
_cell.length_b   1.000
_cell.length_c   1.000
_cell.angle_alpha   90.00
_cell.angle_beta   90.00
_cell.angle_gamma   90.00
#
_symmetry.space_group_name_H-M   'P 1'
#
loop_
_entity.id
_entity.type
_entity.pdbx_description
1 polymer ?
#
loop_
_entity_poly.entity_id
_entity_poly.type
_entity_poly.pdbx_seq_one_letter_code
_entity_poly.pdbx_strand_id
1 'polypeptide(L)' 'MKNLIKIANGQGFWGDSIDAPTKLLKYGKIDYLTLDYLAEVTISIMQKQKLKNKMFGYARDFVDLVIDNQENIKKK' A
#
# COMPACT_ATOMS: atom_id res chain seq x y z
N MET A 1 20.92 -13.48 -13.61
CA MET A 1 20.46 -12.62 -12.50
C MET A 1 20.69 -11.17 -12.89
N LYS A 2 19.81 -10.23 -12.50
CA LYS A 2 20.05 -8.79 -12.72
C LYS A 2 21.22 -8.33 -11.85
N ASN A 3 22.10 -7.48 -12.40
CA ASN A 3 23.25 -6.92 -11.65
C ASN A 3 22.84 -5.81 -10.67
N LEU A 4 21.64 -5.25 -10.79
CA LEU A 4 21.08 -4.22 -9.92
C LEU A 4 19.59 -4.50 -9.70
N ILE A 5 19.17 -4.52 -8.43
CA ILE A 5 17.77 -4.67 -8.03
C ILE A 5 17.29 -3.35 -7.42
N LYS A 6 16.14 -2.85 -7.90
CA LYS A 6 15.52 -1.61 -7.44
C LYS A 6 14.30 -1.94 -6.61
N ILE A 7 14.41 -1.74 -5.30
CA ILE A 7 13.33 -1.92 -4.35
C ILE A 7 12.76 -0.54 -4.05
N ALA A 8 11.47 -0.35 -4.30
CA ALA A 8 10.75 0.81 -3.85
C ALA A 8 9.87 0.48 -2.64
N ASN A 9 9.60 1.49 -1.85
CA ASN A 9 8.70 1.43 -0.72
C ASN A 9 7.62 2.50 -0.93
N GLY A 10 6.37 2.07 -0.85
CA GLY A 10 5.22 2.96 -0.80
C GLY A 10 4.57 2.86 0.57
N GLN A 11 4.08 3.97 1.08
CA GLN A 11 3.24 3.98 2.27
C GLN A 11 1.80 4.23 1.79
N GLY A 12 0.88 3.38 2.22
CA GLY A 12 -0.51 3.41 1.78
C GLY A 12 -1.48 3.65 2.92
N PHE A 13 -0.99 4.07 4.10
CA PHE A 13 -1.82 4.22 5.28
C PHE A 13 -2.40 5.63 5.44
N TRP A 14 -3.43 5.71 6.27
CA TRP A 14 -4.13 6.95 6.61
C TRP A 14 -3.21 7.98 7.27
N GLY A 15 -2.80 8.99 6.48
CA GLY A 15 -1.90 10.05 6.90
C GLY A 15 -0.74 10.31 5.94
N ASP A 16 -0.50 9.43 4.97
CA ASP A 16 0.52 9.59 3.92
C ASP A 16 -0.11 9.74 2.51
N SER A 17 0.73 9.84 1.47
CA SER A 17 0.34 9.92 0.08
C SER A 17 -0.12 8.57 -0.46
N ILE A 18 -1.43 8.36 -0.43
CA ILE A 18 -2.12 7.16 -0.94
C ILE A 18 -1.76 6.86 -2.41
N ASP A 19 -1.42 7.89 -3.20
CA ASP A 19 -1.11 7.76 -4.62
C ASP A 19 0.34 7.32 -4.91
N ALA A 20 1.24 7.37 -3.93
CA ALA A 20 2.66 7.11 -4.14
C ALA A 20 2.95 5.69 -4.69
N PRO A 21 2.34 4.60 -4.15
CA PRO A 21 2.44 3.26 -4.73
C PRO A 21 2.03 3.22 -6.21
N THR A 22 0.90 3.85 -6.55
CA THR A 22 0.38 3.92 -7.92
C THR A 22 1.37 4.61 -8.86
N LYS A 23 1.96 5.73 -8.43
CA LYS A 23 2.97 6.46 -9.21
C LYS A 23 4.24 5.63 -9.41
N LEU A 24 4.69 4.90 -8.39
CA LEU A 24 5.84 4.01 -8.47
C LEU A 24 5.61 2.84 -9.45
N LEU A 25 4.41 2.27 -9.46
CA LEU A 25 4.04 1.21 -10.43
C LEU A 25 3.99 1.74 -11.86
N LYS A 26 3.37 2.91 -12.07
CA LYS A 26 3.20 3.50 -13.41
C LYS A 26 4.50 4.05 -13.99
N TYR A 27 5.27 4.77 -13.20
CA TYR A 27 6.40 5.58 -13.69
C TYR A 27 7.75 5.13 -13.12
N GLY A 28 7.75 4.41 -12.01
CA GLY A 28 8.97 3.91 -11.39
C GLY A 28 9.59 2.77 -12.20
N LYS A 29 10.91 2.80 -12.36
CA LYS A 29 11.69 1.68 -12.89
C LYS A 29 12.11 0.77 -11.73
N ILE A 30 11.15 0.06 -11.15
CA ILE A 30 11.32 -0.75 -9.94
C ILE A 30 11.15 -2.24 -10.26
N ASP A 31 11.82 -3.08 -9.48
CA ASP A 31 11.69 -4.55 -9.54
C ASP A 31 10.78 -5.07 -8.43
N TYR A 32 10.81 -4.42 -7.27
CA TYR A 32 9.95 -4.76 -6.13
C TYR A 32 9.30 -3.49 -5.58
N LEU A 33 8.03 -3.61 -5.21
CA LEU A 33 7.32 -2.62 -4.42
C LEU A 33 6.97 -3.25 -3.08
N THR A 34 7.38 -2.60 -2.01
CA THR A 34 7.00 -2.95 -0.64
C THR A 34 6.02 -1.91 -0.12
N LEU A 35 5.08 -2.35 0.72
CA LEU A 35 4.07 -1.47 1.31
C LEU A 35 4.03 -1.67 2.82
N ASP A 36 3.97 -0.57 3.57
CA ASP A 36 3.62 -0.60 4.99
C ASP A 36 2.20 -0.06 5.17
N TYR A 37 1.35 -0.86 5.81
CA TYR A 37 -0.05 -0.54 6.12
C TYR A 37 -0.35 -0.64 7.61
N LEU A 38 0.60 -1.14 8.40
CA LEU A 38 0.40 -1.49 9.81
C LEU A 38 1.31 -0.69 10.73
N ALA A 39 1.67 0.53 10.31
CA ALA A 39 2.30 1.51 11.19
C ALA A 39 1.42 1.78 12.43
N GLU A 40 2.07 2.13 13.54
CA GLU A 40 1.43 2.29 14.87
C GLU A 40 0.20 3.23 14.84
N VAL A 41 0.30 4.35 14.12
CA VAL A 41 -0.79 5.32 13.97
C VAL A 41 -1.99 4.70 13.26
N THR A 42 -1.74 3.98 12.16
CA THR A 42 -2.77 3.29 11.37
C THR A 42 -3.49 2.24 12.19
N ILE A 43 -2.73 1.41 12.92
CA ILE A 43 -3.28 0.39 13.82
C ILE A 43 -4.15 1.05 14.89
N SER A 44 -3.70 2.16 15.49
CA SER A 44 -4.48 2.88 16.49
C SER A 44 -5.82 3.38 15.94
N ILE A 45 -5.84 3.90 14.71
CA ILE A 45 -7.08 4.32 14.04
C ILE A 45 -7.99 3.11 13.74
N MET A 46 -7.44 2.02 13.19
CA MET A 46 -8.18 0.79 12.92
C MET A 46 -8.79 0.20 14.19
N GLN A 47 -8.03 0.17 15.29
CA GLN A 47 -8.52 -0.31 16.58
C GLN A 47 -9.68 0.56 17.08
N LYS A 48 -9.59 1.88 16.95
CA LYS A 48 -10.69 2.79 17.30
C LYS A 48 -11.93 2.57 16.43
N GLN A 49 -11.77 2.27 15.13
CA GLN A 49 -12.90 1.90 14.27
C GLN A 49 -13.53 0.57 14.70
N LYS A 50 -12.71 -0.44 15.04
CA LYS A 50 -13.15 -1.76 15.51
C LYS A 50 -13.99 -1.68 16.79
N LEU A 51 -13.59 -0.80 17.72
CA LEU A 51 -14.36 -0.56 18.95
C LEU A 51 -15.76 -0.01 18.68
N LYS A 52 -15.94 0.79 17.62
CA LYS A 52 -17.25 1.32 17.21
C LYS A 52 -18.09 0.31 16.44
N ASN A 53 -17.46 -0.48 15.58
CA ASN A 53 -18.11 -1.53 14.81
C ASN A 53 -17.14 -2.68 14.59
N LYS A 54 -17.52 -3.87 15.07
CA LYS A 54 -16.70 -5.09 15.01
C LYS A 54 -16.38 -5.55 13.58
N MET A 55 -17.14 -5.09 12.59
CA MET A 55 -16.90 -5.32 11.15
C MET A 55 -15.87 -4.38 10.52
N PHE A 56 -15.23 -3.49 11.30
CA PHE A 56 -14.08 -2.68 10.88
C PHE A 56 -12.78 -3.15 11.56
N GLY A 57 -11.71 -2.38 11.40
CA GLY A 57 -10.41 -2.65 12.03
C GLY A 57 -9.38 -3.31 11.14
N TYR A 58 -9.52 -3.16 9.82
CA TYR A 58 -8.58 -3.62 8.80
C TYR A 58 -8.35 -2.50 7.78
N ALA A 59 -7.20 -2.59 7.09
CA ALA A 59 -6.81 -1.68 6.01
C ALA A 59 -7.64 -1.99 4.76
N ARG A 60 -8.78 -1.32 4.64
CA ARG A 60 -9.75 -1.53 3.55
C ARG A 60 -9.25 -1.03 2.21
N ASP A 61 -8.56 0.10 2.25
CA ASP A 61 -7.94 0.79 1.14
C ASP A 61 -6.80 0.00 0.49
N PHE A 62 -6.15 -0.93 1.19
CA PHE A 62 -5.17 -1.83 0.58
C PHE A 62 -5.77 -2.63 -0.58
N VAL A 63 -6.97 -3.18 -0.38
CA VAL A 63 -7.64 -3.99 -1.41
C VAL A 63 -7.96 -3.14 -2.63
N ASP A 64 -8.50 -1.95 -2.40
CA ASP A 64 -8.80 -0.98 -3.46
C ASP A 64 -7.53 -0.59 -4.24
N LEU A 65 -6.42 -0.29 -3.55
CA LEU A 65 -5.14 0.02 -4.17
C LEU A 65 -4.67 -1.10 -5.10
N VAL A 66 -4.76 -2.35 -4.66
CA VAL A 66 -4.33 -3.53 -5.46
C VAL A 66 -5.23 -3.71 -6.67
N ILE A 67 -6.55 -3.59 -6.51
CA ILE A 67 -7.53 -3.73 -7.61
C ILE A 67 -7.30 -2.64 -8.67
N ASP A 68 -7.12 -1.39 -8.24
CA ASP A 68 -6.91 -0.24 -9.13
C ASP A 68 -5.58 -0.31 -9.89
N ASN A 69 -4.59 -1.00 -9.32
CA ASN A 69 -3.26 -1.14 -9.91
C ASN A 69 -2.98 -2.50 -10.55
N GLN A 70 -3.96 -3.41 -10.58
CA GLN A 70 -3.77 -4.78 -11.04
C GLN A 70 -3.08 -4.88 -12.41
N GLU A 71 -3.43 -3.99 -13.34
CA GLU A 71 -2.88 -3.98 -14.70
C GLU A 71 -1.44 -3.45 -14.73
N ASN A 72 -1.07 -2.54 -13.83
CA ASN A 72 0.30 -2.05 -13.73
C ASN A 72 1.21 -3.09 -13.06
N ILE A 73 0.68 -3.82 -12.06
CA ILE A 73 1.39 -4.90 -11.37
C ILE A 73 1.72 -6.03 -12.36
N LYS A 74 0.75 -6.47 -13.17
CA LYS A 74 0.96 -7.54 -14.18
C LYS A 74 1.97 -7.17 -15.28
N LYS A 75 2.18 -5.88 -15.53
CA LYS A 75 3.08 -5.37 -16.58
C LYS A 75 4.54 -5.22 -16.14
N LYS A 76 4.82 -5.34 -14.84
CA LYS A 76 6.18 -5.25 -14.28
C LYS A 76 6.86 -6.62 -14.25
#